data_AF-A0A024UJG3-F1
#
_entry.id   AF-A0A024UJG3-F1
#
_cell.length_a   1.000
_cell.length_b   1.000
_cell.length_c   1.000
_cell.angle_alpha   90.00
_cell.angle_beta   90.00
_cell.angle_gamma   90.00
#
_symmetry.space_group_name_H-M   'P 1'
#
loop_
_entity.id
_entity.type
_entity.pdbx_description
1 polymer ?
#
loop_
_entity_poly.entity_id
_entity_poly.type
_entity_poly.pdbx_seq_one_letter_code
_entity_poly.pdbx_strand_id
1 'polypeptide(L)'
;MGKRTKKVGICGKYGVRYGSSLRKVVKKIEVSQHAKYNCVFCGKDSVKRQATGIWKCKSCHKVTAGGAYLLNTPSAATVRSTLARLRKAREANIE
;
A
#
# COMPACT_ATOMS: atom_id res chain seq x y z
N MET A 1 -6.29 1.97 -28.28
CA MET A 1 -5.03 2.33 -27.60
C MET A 1 -4.10 1.12 -27.60
N GLY A 2 -2.89 1.25 -28.14
CA GLY A 2 -1.91 0.15 -28.18
C GLY A 2 -0.97 0.10 -26.96
N LYS A 3 -0.33 -1.06 -26.74
CA LYS A 3 0.66 -1.26 -25.69
C LYS A 3 1.93 -0.44 -25.99
N ARG A 4 2.17 0.61 -25.20
CA ARG A 4 3.28 1.56 -25.44
C ARG A 4 4.66 1.05 -25.00
N THR A 5 4.74 0.14 -24.03
CA THR A 5 6.02 -0.35 -23.51
C THR A 5 6.02 -1.87 -23.32
N LYS A 6 7.14 -2.54 -23.64
CA LYS A 6 7.29 -3.99 -23.46
C LYS A 6 7.55 -4.35 -21.99
N LYS A 7 8.47 -3.64 -21.32
CA LYS A 7 8.98 -3.98 -19.98
C LYS A 7 8.89 -2.84 -18.94
N VAL A 8 9.15 -1.59 -19.35
CA VAL A 8 9.46 -0.49 -18.42
C VAL A 8 8.25 0.07 -17.65
N GLY A 9 7.06 0.14 -18.26
CA GLY A 9 5.85 0.65 -17.59
C GLY A 9 6.03 2.08 -17.05
N ILE A 10 5.57 2.32 -15.82
CA ILE A 10 5.63 3.64 -15.14
C ILE A 10 7.04 4.23 -15.06
N CYS A 11 8.07 3.38 -15.00
CA CYS A 11 9.46 3.82 -14.98
C CYS A 11 10.01 4.28 -16.34
N GLY A 12 9.18 4.31 -17.39
CA GLY A 12 9.52 4.93 -18.67
C GLY A 12 9.89 6.42 -18.52
N LYS A 13 9.36 7.10 -17.49
CA LYS A 13 9.70 8.50 -17.15
C LYS A 13 11.19 8.73 -16.84
N TYR A 14 11.92 7.68 -16.47
CA TYR A 14 13.35 7.77 -16.17
C TYR A 14 14.24 7.62 -17.41
N GLY A 15 13.67 7.25 -18.56
CA GLY A 15 14.43 7.04 -19.80
C GLY A 15 15.56 6.02 -19.62
N VAL A 16 16.75 6.38 -20.11
CA VAL A 16 17.94 5.51 -20.08
C VAL A 16 18.70 5.54 -18.74
N ARG A 17 18.39 6.50 -17.85
CA ARG A 17 19.16 6.77 -16.62
C ARG A 17 19.02 5.70 -15.53
N TYR A 18 20.00 5.65 -14.61
CA TYR A 18 20.04 4.84 -13.37
C TYR A 18 20.22 3.32 -13.53
N GLY A 19 20.20 2.77 -14.74
CA GLY A 19 20.39 1.34 -14.97
C GLY A 19 19.16 0.47 -14.72
N SER A 20 19.17 -0.76 -15.25
CA SER A 20 17.97 -1.59 -15.33
C SER A 20 17.51 -2.17 -13.99
N SER A 21 18.45 -2.53 -13.11
CA SER A 21 18.17 -3.13 -11.81
C SER A 21 17.43 -2.17 -10.89
N LEU A 22 17.92 -0.93 -10.76
CA LEU A 22 17.27 0.11 -9.96
C LEU A 22 15.87 0.43 -10.50
N ARG A 23 15.71 0.56 -11.83
CA ARG A 23 14.39 0.79 -12.43
C ARG A 23 13.40 -0.35 -12.18
N LYS A 24 13.84 -1.61 -12.12
CA LYS A 24 12.97 -2.75 -11.79
C LYS A 24 12.49 -2.72 -10.34
N VAL A 25 13.37 -2.34 -9.40
CA VAL A 25 13.02 -2.19 -7.97
C VAL A 25 12.03 -1.05 -7.78
N VAL A 26 12.36 0.13 -8.31
CA VAL A 26 11.51 1.32 -8.24
C VAL A 26 10.16 1.06 -8.91
N LYS A 27 10.10 0.35 -10.04
CA LYS A 27 8.83 -0.01 -10.69
C LYS A 27 7.85 -0.70 -9.74
N LYS A 28 8.31 -1.64 -8.92
CA LYS A 28 7.44 -2.35 -7.96
C LYS A 28 6.87 -1.37 -6.93
N ILE A 29 7.72 -0.48 -6.41
CA ILE A 29 7.38 0.54 -5.42
C ILE A 29 6.42 1.60 -6.02
N GLU A 30 6.67 2.03 -7.24
CA GLU A 30 5.87 3.05 -7.90
C GLU A 30 4.48 2.56 -8.29
N VAL A 31 4.37 1.30 -8.69
CA VAL A 31 3.06 0.69 -8.99
C VAL A 31 2.23 0.62 -7.72
N SER A 32 2.78 0.16 -6.60
CA SER A 32 2.02 0.09 -5.35
C SER A 32 1.65 1.45 -4.80
N GLN A 33 2.56 2.44 -4.79
CA GLN A 33 2.25 3.75 -4.20
C GLN A 33 1.17 4.53 -4.97
N HIS A 34 1.06 4.32 -6.29
CA HIS A 34 0.08 5.01 -7.14
C HIS A 34 -1.21 4.20 -7.35
N ALA A 35 -1.27 2.97 -6.86
CA ALA A 35 -2.46 2.14 -6.93
C ALA A 35 -3.61 2.74 -6.11
N LYS A 36 -4.84 2.38 -6.48
CA LYS A 36 -6.02 2.59 -5.64
C LYS A 36 -6.23 1.34 -4.80
N TYR A 37 -6.60 1.53 -3.54
CA TYR A 37 -6.88 0.45 -2.61
C TYR A 37 -8.34 0.47 -2.15
N ASN A 38 -8.81 -0.70 -1.74
CA ASN A 38 -10.12 -0.87 -1.13
C ASN A 38 -10.19 -0.17 0.22
N CYS A 39 -11.26 0.59 0.44
CA CYS A 39 -11.50 1.26 1.70
C CYS A 39 -12.25 0.35 2.68
N VAL A 40 -11.63 0.02 3.82
CA VAL A 40 -12.25 -0.76 4.90
C VAL A 40 -13.51 -0.13 5.51
N PHE A 41 -13.75 1.17 5.27
CA PHE A 41 -14.89 1.87 5.83
C PHE A 41 -16.09 1.98 4.89
N CYS A 42 -15.85 2.13 3.58
CA CYS A 42 -16.92 2.34 2.60
C CYS A 42 -16.92 1.34 1.45
N GLY A 43 -16.03 0.35 1.47
CA GLY A 43 -15.94 -0.74 0.49
C GLY A 43 -15.45 -0.35 -0.92
N LYS A 44 -15.27 0.94 -1.21
CA LYS A 44 -14.88 1.43 -2.54
C LYS A 44 -13.37 1.47 -2.74
N ASP A 45 -12.91 1.15 -3.95
CA ASP A 45 -11.51 1.28 -4.39
C ASP A 45 -11.12 2.73 -4.68
N SER A 46 -11.10 3.53 -3.64
CA SER A 46 -10.89 4.98 -3.72
C SER A 46 -9.84 5.52 -2.75
N VAL A 47 -9.15 4.64 -2.03
CA VAL A 47 -8.02 5.02 -1.16
C VAL A 47 -6.80 5.27 -2.02
N LYS A 48 -6.19 6.45 -1.88
CA LYS A 48 -4.93 6.83 -2.51
C LYS A 48 -3.96 7.41 -1.48
N ARG A 49 -2.67 7.28 -1.77
CA ARG A 49 -1.60 7.90 -0.99
C ARG A 49 -1.66 9.41 -1.12
N GLN A 50 -1.65 10.13 0.00
CA GLN A 50 -1.54 11.59 0.03
C GLN A 50 -0.12 12.02 0.36
N ALA A 51 0.49 11.40 1.37
CA ALA A 51 1.88 11.60 1.76
C ALA A 51 2.49 10.27 2.22
N THR A 52 3.75 10.27 2.62
CA THR A 52 4.40 9.08 3.17
C THR A 52 3.66 8.64 4.44
N GLY A 53 3.13 7.41 4.42
CA GLY A 53 2.38 6.84 5.54
C GLY A 53 0.95 7.36 5.71
N ILE A 54 0.50 8.33 4.90
CA ILE A 54 -0.83 8.92 4.99
C ILE A 54 -1.65 8.57 3.75
N TRP A 55 -2.78 7.91 3.96
CA TRP A 55 -3.69 7.43 2.92
C TRP A 55 -5.07 8.02 3.11
N LYS A 56 -5.66 8.58 2.04
CA LYS A 56 -6.97 9.22 2.08
C LYS A 56 -7.92 8.54 1.11
N CYS A 57 -9.12 8.22 1.60
CA CYS A 57 -10.22 7.76 0.77
C CYS A 57 -10.89 8.96 0.09
N LYS A 58 -11.01 8.93 -1.25
CA LYS A 58 -11.73 9.99 -1.97
C LYS A 58 -13.23 9.94 -1.71
N SER A 59 -13.83 8.76 -1.50
CA SER A 59 -15.28 8.64 -1.35
C SER A 59 -15.81 8.96 0.04
N CYS A 60 -15.16 8.50 1.11
CA CYS A 60 -15.63 8.69 2.48
C CYS A 60 -14.78 9.67 3.28
N HIS A 61 -13.79 10.29 2.64
CA HIS A 61 -12.87 11.29 3.21
C HIS A 61 -12.05 10.86 4.42
N LYS A 62 -12.18 9.60 4.88
CA LYS A 62 -11.36 9.06 5.96
C LYS A 62 -9.89 9.02 5.57
N VAL A 63 -9.06 9.42 6.53
CA VAL A 63 -7.61 9.38 6.45
C VAL A 63 -7.11 8.28 7.39
N THR A 64 -6.22 7.45 6.89
CA THR A 64 -5.64 6.32 7.63
C THR A 64 -4.13 6.35 7.56
N ALA A 65 -3.50 6.02 8.69
CA ALA A 65 -2.08 5.71 8.72
C ALA A 65 -1.85 4.33 8.07
N GLY A 66 -0.82 4.25 7.22
CA GLY A 66 -0.43 3.05 6.50
C GLY A 66 1.07 3.01 6.25
N GLY A 67 1.50 2.12 5.35
CA GLY A 67 2.90 2.04 4.96
C GLY A 67 3.35 3.19 4.05
N ALA A 68 4.66 3.29 3.84
CA ALA A 68 5.26 4.29 2.96
C ALA A 68 4.79 4.17 1.50
N TYR A 69 4.66 2.94 1.00
CA TYR A 69 4.33 2.63 -0.42
C TYR A 69 3.15 1.66 -0.58
N LEU A 70 2.66 1.09 0.51
CA LEU A 70 1.54 0.14 0.56
C LEU A 70 0.57 0.61 1.64
N LEU A 71 -0.74 0.53 1.41
CA LEU A 71 -1.74 0.87 2.42
C LEU A 71 -1.56 0.03 3.69
N ASN A 72 -1.35 -1.28 3.52
CA ASN A 72 -1.11 -2.21 4.61
C ASN A 72 0.24 -2.93 4.42
N THR A 73 1.12 -2.84 5.41
CA THR A 73 2.41 -3.55 5.39
C THR A 73 2.26 -4.97 5.94
N PRO A 74 3.07 -5.95 5.48
CA PRO A 74 3.02 -7.31 6.00
C PRO A 74 3.34 -7.38 7.50
N SER A 75 4.30 -6.58 7.99
CA SER A 75 4.63 -6.49 9.41
C SER A 75 3.47 -5.95 10.25
N ALA A 76 2.79 -4.88 9.80
CA ALA A 76 1.59 -4.40 10.50
C ALA A 76 0.46 -5.44 10.53
N ALA A 77 0.32 -6.24 9.46
CA ALA A 77 -0.67 -7.31 9.42
C ALA A 77 -0.39 -8.41 10.45
N THR A 78 0.87 -8.84 10.59
CA THR A 78 1.26 -9.84 11.59
C THR A 78 1.11 -9.30 13.01
N VAL A 79 1.53 -8.06 13.28
CA VAL A 79 1.36 -7.44 14.60
C VAL A 79 -0.12 -7.36 14.99
N ARG A 80 -1.02 -6.98 14.06
CA ARG A 80 -2.45 -6.92 14.36
C ARG A 80 -3.04 -8.28 14.74
N SER A 81 -2.67 -9.35 14.05
CA SER A 81 -3.16 -10.70 14.39
C SER A 81 -2.57 -11.21 15.70
N THR A 82 -1.29 -10.96 15.96
CA THR A 82 -0.65 -11.31 17.24
C THR A 82 -1.29 -10.58 18.42
N LEU A 83 -1.52 -9.27 18.31
CA LEU A 83 -2.16 -8.48 19.36
C LEU A 83 -3.59 -8.94 19.63
N ALA A 84 -4.36 -9.25 18.59
CA ALA A 84 -5.72 -9.77 18.76
C ALA A 84 -5.72 -11.11 19.52
N ARG A 85 -4.81 -12.02 19.19
CA ARG A 85 -4.64 -13.31 19.88
C ARG A 85 -4.27 -13.13 21.35
N LEU A 86 -3.30 -12.25 21.65
CA LEU A 86 -2.83 -12.01 23.02
C LEU A 86 -3.91 -11.34 23.89
N ARG A 87 -4.71 -10.44 23.32
CA ARG A 87 -5.84 -9.82 24.03
C ARG A 87 -6.89 -10.85 24.44
N LYS A 88 -7.29 -11.70 23.50
CA LYS A 88 -8.24 -12.80 23.77
C LYS A 88 -7.72 -13.76 24.86
N ALA A 89 -6.44 -14.11 24.81
CA ALA A 89 -5.84 -14.98 25.82
C ALA A 89 -5.80 -14.32 27.21
N ARG A 90 -5.55 -13.01 27.27
CA ARG A 90 -5.57 -12.26 28.53
C ARG A 90 -6.96 -12.21 29.14
N GLU A 91 -7.99 -11.94 28.33
CA GLU A 91 -9.38 -11.88 28.79
C GLU A 91 -9.85 -13.23 29.34
N ALA A 92 -9.52 -14.34 28.65
CA ALA A 92 -9.84 -15.69 29.10
C ALA A 92 -9.11 -16.15 30.37
N ASN A 93 -8.04 -15.47 30.79
CA ASN A 93 -7.31 -15.77 32.03
C ASN A 93 -7.77 -14.90 33.22
N ILE A 94 -8.63 -13.90 32.98
CA ILE A 94 -9.17 -13.01 34.01
C ILE A 94 -10.53 -13.48 34.51
N GLU A 95 -11.28 -14.23 33.68
CA GLU A 95 -12.39 -15.10 34.10
C GLU A 95 -11.87 -16.38 34.76
#